data_AF-A0A0J0YP48-F1
#
_entry.id   AF-A0A0J0YP48-F1
#
_cell.length_a   1.000
_cell.length_b   1.000
_cell.length_c   1.000
_cell.angle_alpha   90.00
_cell.angle_beta   90.00
_cell.angle_gamma   90.00
#
_symmetry.space_group_name_H-M   'P 1'
#
loop_
_entity.id
_entity.type
_entity.pdbx_description
1 polymer ?
#
loop_
_entity_poly.entity_id
_entity_poly.type
_entity_poly.pdbx_seq_one_letter_code
_entity_poly.pdbx_strand_id
1 'polypeptide(L)' 'MTRFVVEDDVWAIFPHAKIGVVVAQGIDNSIKNASVYEQMLREAEKEARKFLEFEELSRNPVISVWREAFH' A
#
# COMPACT_ATOMS: atom_id res chain seq x y z
N MET A 1 -7.01 23.13 8.90
CA MET A 1 -7.78 21.90 8.56
C MET A 1 -7.29 21.41 7.21
N THR A 2 -6.70 20.22 7.16
CA THR A 2 -6.28 19.60 5.90
C THR A 2 -7.53 19.12 5.18
N ARG A 3 -7.73 19.54 3.92
CA ARG A 3 -8.81 19.00 3.08
C ARG A 3 -8.25 17.80 2.32
N PHE A 4 -9.01 16.72 2.32
CA PHE A 4 -8.83 15.62 1.40
C PHE A 4 -9.70 15.90 0.18
N VAL A 5 -9.11 15.92 -1.01
CA VAL A 5 -9.79 16.19 -2.29
C VAL A 5 -9.39 15.09 -3.25
N VAL A 6 -10.37 14.59 -4.01
CA VAL A 6 -10.19 13.55 -5.02
C VAL A 6 -10.59 14.17 -6.35
N GLU A 7 -9.71 14.07 -7.33
CA GLU A 7 -9.96 14.57 -8.68
C GLU A 7 -11.15 13.85 -9.34
N ASP A 8 -11.95 14.59 -10.12
CA ASP A 8 -13.15 14.06 -10.77
C ASP A 8 -12.85 12.87 -11.70
N ASP A 9 -11.68 12.87 -12.34
CA ASP A 9 -11.20 11.79 -13.20
C ASP A 9 -11.13 10.44 -12.46
N VAL A 10 -10.85 10.44 -11.15
CA VAL A 10 -10.82 9.21 -10.35
C VAL A 10 -12.21 8.60 -10.25
N TRP A 11 -13.25 9.42 -10.06
CA TRP A 11 -14.63 8.95 -9.99
C TRP A 11 -15.16 8.53 -11.36
N ALA A 12 -14.70 9.18 -12.43
CA ALA A 12 -15.04 8.81 -13.80
C ALA A 12 -14.52 7.40 -14.15
N ILE A 13 -13.31 7.06 -13.70
CA ILE A 13 -12.71 5.74 -13.93
C ILE A 13 -13.26 4.70 -12.94
N PHE A 14 -13.51 5.09 -11.68
CA PHE A 14 -13.94 4.18 -10.61
C PHE A 14 -15.24 4.64 -9.94
N PRO A 15 -16.40 4.54 -10.63
CA PRO A 15 -17.67 5.10 -10.16
C PRO A 15 -18.22 4.44 -8.88
N HIS A 16 -17.69 3.26 -8.52
CA HIS A 16 -18.09 2.52 -7.32
C HIS A 16 -17.02 2.50 -6.22
N ALA A 17 -15.95 3.29 -6.37
CA ALA A 17 -14.89 3.36 -5.38
C ALA A 17 -15.40 3.85 -4.02
N LYS A 18 -14.90 3.24 -2.94
CA LYS A 18 -15.12 3.69 -1.57
C LYS A 18 -13.81 4.17 -1.00
N ILE A 19 -13.78 5.40 -0.50
CA ILE A 19 -12.58 6.01 0.07
C ILE A 19 -12.78 6.19 1.57
N GLY A 20 -11.93 5.54 2.35
CA GLY A 20 -11.82 5.74 3.79
C GLY A 20 -10.55 6.52 4.11
N VAL A 21 -10.66 7.56 4.94
CA VAL A 21 -9.50 8.35 5.40
C VAL A 21 -9.32 8.11 6.89
N VAL A 22 -8.11 7.68 7.29
CA VAL A 22 -7.71 7.55 8.69
C VAL A 22 -6.63 8.57 8.98
N VAL A 23 -6.84 9.41 9.99
CA VAL A 23 -5.87 10.42 10.42
C VAL A 23 -5.22 9.97 11.72
N ALA A 24 -3.94 9.63 11.64
CA ALA A 24 -3.13 9.38 12.83
C ALA A 24 -2.50 10.71 13.31
N GLN A 25 -2.62 10.99 14.60
CA GLN A 25 -2.12 12.22 15.22
C GLN A 25 -0.99 11.90 16.21
N GLY A 26 -0.06 12.84 16.41
CA GLY A 26 1.05 12.68 17.34
C GLY A 26 2.16 11.74 16.85
N ILE A 27 2.17 11.38 15.57
CA ILE A 27 3.26 10.61 14.97
C ILE A 27 4.36 11.55 14.49
N ASP A 28 5.59 11.25 14.91
CA ASP A 28 6.79 11.88 14.36
C ASP A 28 7.32 11.02 13.20
N ASN A 29 7.10 11.51 11.97
CA ASN A 29 7.52 10.83 10.74
C ASN A 29 8.87 11.36 10.19
N SER A 30 9.69 11.98 11.04
CA SER A 30 11.04 12.38 10.65
C SER A 30 11.98 11.18 10.59
N ILE A 31 12.91 11.20 9.62
CA ILE A 31 13.96 10.20 9.56
C ILE A 31 14.97 10.49 10.67
N LYS A 32 14.98 9.66 11.72
CA LYS A 32 15.93 9.78 12.84
C LYS A 32 17.16 8.90 12.68
N ASN A 33 16.99 7.69 12.14
CA ASN A 33 18.08 6.73 11.97
C ASN A 33 17.87 5.91 10.69
N ALA A 34 18.35 6.47 9.57
CA ALA A 34 18.14 5.90 8.25
C ALA A 34 18.67 4.47 8.11
N SER A 35 19.84 4.16 8.70
CA SER A 35 20.46 2.83 8.57
C SER A 35 19.68 1.75 9.30
N VAL A 36 19.14 2.06 10.49
CA VAL A 36 18.29 1.12 11.25
C VAL A 36 17.00 0.85 10.48
N TYR A 37 16.36 1.88 9.94
CA TYR A 37 15.12 1.70 9.16
C TYR A 37 15.36 0.93 7.88
N GLU A 38 16.46 1.19 7.19
CA GLU A 38 16.84 0.42 6.01
C GLU A 38 17.02 -1.06 6.36
N GLN A 39 17.73 -1.37 7.44
CA GLN A 39 17.89 -2.75 7.89
C GLN A 39 16.55 -3.42 8.20
N MET A 40 15.67 -2.74 8.95
CA MET A 40 14.33 -3.25 9.26
C MET A 40 13.51 -3.52 8.00
N LEU A 41 13.58 -2.63 7.00
CA LEU A 41 12.89 -2.80 5.72
C LEU A 41 13.44 -4.00 4.94
N ARG A 42 14.75 -4.21 4.94
CA ARG A 42 15.39 -5.37 4.27
C ARG A 42 15.01 -6.68 4.94
N GLU A 43 14.92 -6.70 6.27
CA GLU A 43 14.45 -7.86 7.02
C GLU A 43 12.98 -8.15 6.72
N ALA A 44 12.12 -7.13 6.73
CA ALA A 44 10.72 -7.27 6.35
C ALA A 44 10.54 -7.74 4.90
N GLU A 45 11.36 -7.24 3.96
CA GLU A 45 11.38 -7.69 2.57
C GLU A 45 11.69 -9.20 2.48
N LYS A 46 12.70 -9.67 3.22
CA LYS A 46 13.05 -11.11 3.27
C LYS A 46 11.92 -11.96 3.85
N GLU A 47 11.26 -11.48 4.90
CA GLU A 47 10.13 -12.18 5.51
C GLU A 47 8.91 -12.21 4.58
N ALA A 48 8.63 -11.12 3.87
CA ALA A 48 7.53 -11.03 2.91
C ALA A 48 7.66 -12.05 1.77
N ARG A 49 8.90 -12.39 1.35
CA ARG A 49 9.14 -13.40 0.31
C ARG A 49 8.59 -14.78 0.65
N LYS A 50 8.39 -15.11 1.93
CA LYS A 50 7.74 -16.38 2.35
C LYS A 50 6.29 -16.51 1.87
N PHE A 51 5.66 -15.38 1.54
CA PHE A 51 4.28 -15.31 1.06
C PHE A 51 4.17 -15.17 -0.46
N LEU A 52 5.31 -15.10 -1.17
CA LEU A 52 5.36 -15.00 -2.63
C LEU A 52 5.77 -16.36 -3.22
N GLU A 53 4.84 -16.99 -3.93
CA GLU A 53 5.04 -18.24 -4.66
C GLU A 53 5.71 -17.99 -6.03
N PHE A 54 5.38 -16.87 -6.66
CA PHE A 54 5.92 -16.47 -7.96
C PHE A 54 6.73 -15.17 -7.84
N GLU A 55 7.81 -15.07 -8.60
CA GLU A 55 8.62 -13.85 -8.68
C GLU A 55 7.82 -12.67 -9.24
N GLU A 56 6.95 -12.93 -10.21
CA GLU A 56 6.01 -11.95 -10.72
C GLU A 56 4.85 -11.74 -9.74
N LEU A 57 4.77 -10.56 -9.14
CA LEU A 57 3.80 -10.23 -8.09
C LEU A 57 2.36 -10.54 -8.52
N SER A 58 1.94 -10.11 -9.71
CA SER A 58 0.59 -10.29 -10.28
C SER A 58 0.09 -11.74 -10.31
N ARG A 59 1.01 -12.71 -10.44
CA ARG A 59 0.72 -14.14 -10.51
C ARG A 59 0.48 -14.77 -9.14
N ASN A 60 0.85 -14.09 -8.06
CA ASN A 60 0.73 -14.64 -6.72
C ASN A 60 -0.75 -14.80 -6.31
N PRO A 61 -1.17 -16.00 -5.83
CA PRO A 61 -2.53 -16.22 -5.37
C PRO A 61 -2.95 -15.30 -4.22
N VAL A 62 -2.01 -14.94 -3.33
CA VAL A 62 -2.29 -14.09 -2.16
C VAL A 62 -2.84 -12.70 -2.53
N ILE A 63 -2.57 -12.22 -3.75
CA ILE A 63 -3.10 -10.96 -4.26
C ILE A 63 -4.10 -11.14 -5.40
N SER A 64 -4.60 -12.35 -5.63
CA SER A 64 -5.51 -12.63 -6.75
C SER A 64 -6.81 -11.82 -6.69
N VAL A 65 -7.29 -11.56 -5.47
CA VAL A 65 -8.48 -10.74 -5.21
C VAL A 65 -8.42 -9.39 -5.91
N TRP A 66 -7.22 -8.80 -6.02
CA TRP A 66 -7.07 -7.51 -6.70
C TRP A 66 -7.27 -7.62 -8.20
N ARG A 67 -6.69 -8.63 -8.88
CA ARG A 67 -6.89 -8.80 -10.33
C ARG A 67 -8.31 -9.29 -10.66
N GLU A 68 -8.87 -10.17 -9.82
CA GLU A 68 -10.23 -10.71 -10.01
C GLU A 68 -11.31 -9.65 -9.79
N ALA A 69 -11.06 -8.64 -8.96
CA ALA A 69 -11.98 -7.52 -8.77
C ALA A 69 -12.07 -6.55 -9.97
N PHE A 70 -11.09 -6.59 -10.89
CA PHE A 70 -10.99 -5.68 -12.04
C PHE A 70 -11.05 -6.40 -13.39
N HIS A 71 -11.35 -7.70 -13.41
CA HIS A 71 -11.53 -8.52 -14.62
C HIS A 71 -12.99 -8.74 -14.98
#